data_AF-A0A255TU55-F1
#
_entry.id   AF-A0A255TU55-F1
#
_cell.length_a   1.000
_cell.length_b   1.000
_cell.length_c   1.000
_cell.angle_alpha   90.00
_cell.angle_beta   90.00
_cell.angle_gamma   90.00
#
_symmetry.space_group_name_H-M   'P 1'
#
loop_
_entity.id
_entity.type
_entity.pdbx_description
1 polymer ?
#
loop_
_entity_poly.entity_id
_entity_poly.type
_entity_poly.pdbx_seq_one_letter_code
_entity_poly.pdbx_strand_id
1 'polypeptide(L)' 'MEYHIVYAKFDGCKSFKAFDVNEGRQVGNLIYASLVENTEDTRSKLQKLADMNKSCNLILQLRRNGKVKFQTT' A
#
# COMPACT_ATOMS: atom_id res chain seq x y z
N MET A 1 -3.62 -18.21 -6.34
CA MET A 1 -2.99 -17.17 -5.48
C MET A 1 -3.85 -15.91 -5.55
N GLU A 2 -4.07 -15.23 -4.43
CA GLU A 2 -4.98 -14.07 -4.36
C GLU A 2 -4.19 -12.76 -4.29
N TYR A 3 -4.23 -12.00 -5.38
CA TYR A 3 -3.57 -10.71 -5.47
C TYR A 3 -4.41 -9.58 -4.85
N HIS A 4 -3.70 -8.61 -4.27
CA HIS A 4 -4.24 -7.44 -3.61
C HIS A 4 -3.60 -6.19 -4.20
N ILE A 5 -4.39 -5.13 -4.33
CA ILE A 5 -3.92 -3.83 -4.78
C ILE A 5 -3.37 -3.06 -3.59
N VAL A 6 -2.18 -2.48 -3.74
CA VAL A 6 -1.59 -1.61 -2.72
C VAL A 6 -2.20 -0.22 -2.79
N TYR A 7 -2.61 0.29 -1.64
CA TYR A 7 -3.05 1.66 -1.43
C TYR A 7 -2.17 2.34 -0.40
N ALA A 8 -1.92 3.64 -0.56
CA ALA A 8 -1.14 4.43 0.37
C ALA A 8 -1.89 5.69 0.83
N LYS A 9 -1.63 6.10 2.06
CA LYS A 9 -1.94 7.42 2.61
C LYS A 9 -0.70 7.92 3.35
N PHE A 10 -0.38 9.19 3.21
CA PHE A 10 0.72 9.86 3.88
C PHE A 10 0.34 11.35 4.05
N ASP A 11 1.21 12.14 4.64
CA ASP A 11 0.93 13.55 4.94
C ASP A 11 0.43 14.34 3.72
N GLY A 12 -0.56 15.20 3.96
CA GLY A 12 -1.25 15.95 2.91
C GLY A 12 -2.31 15.16 2.13
N CYS A 13 -2.39 13.83 2.28
CA CYS A 13 -3.42 13.02 1.62
C CYS A 13 -4.69 12.88 2.49
N LYS A 14 -5.85 13.28 1.94
CA LYS A 14 -7.14 13.14 2.62
C LYS A 14 -7.62 11.68 2.69
N SER A 15 -7.28 10.86 1.69
CA SER A 15 -7.74 9.48 1.55
C SER A 15 -6.63 8.57 1.06
N PHE A 16 -6.82 7.27 1.23
CA PHE A 16 -6.00 6.25 0.58
C PHE A 16 -6.18 6.30 -0.93
N LYS A 17 -5.08 6.21 -1.68
CA LYS A 17 -5.09 6.08 -3.14
C LYS A 17 -4.26 4.89 -3.57
N ALA A 18 -4.57 4.34 -4.74
CA ALA A 18 -3.77 3.27 -5.32
C ALA A 18 -2.31 3.74 -5.48
N PHE A 19 -1.37 2.82 -5.25
CA PHE A 19 0.04 3.17 -5.10
C PHE A 19 0.93 2.19 -5.84
N ASP A 20 1.96 2.73 -6.49
CA ASP A 20 3.05 1.97 -7.07
C ASP A 20 4.23 1.98 -6.10
N VAL A 21 4.50 0.83 -5.48
CA VAL A 21 5.58 0.64 -4.50
C VAL A 21 6.96 0.72 -5.17
N ASN A 22 7.07 0.39 -6.45
CA ASN A 22 8.35 0.43 -7.17
C ASN A 22 8.75 1.86 -7.51
N GLU A 23 7.78 2.66 -7.95
CA GLU A 23 7.97 4.08 -8.31
C GLU A 23 7.74 5.04 -7.13
N GLY A 24 7.28 4.53 -5.98
CA GLY A 24 7.06 5.32 -4.78
C GLY A 24 5.99 6.41 -4.92
N ARG A 25 4.96 6.21 -5.75
CA ARG A 25 3.97 7.26 -6.06
C ARG A 25 2.52 6.77 -6.11
N GLN A 26 1.60 7.70 -5.84
CA GLN A 26 0.18 7.46 -6.09
C GLN A 26 -0.10 7.39 -7.59
N VAL A 27 -1.01 6.51 -7.98
CA VAL A 27 -1.43 6.34 -9.38
C VAL A 27 -2.91 6.63 -9.54
N GLY A 28 -3.27 7.25 -10.68
CA GLY A 28 -4.65 7.57 -11.02
C GLY A 28 -5.44 6.37 -11.57
N ASN A 29 -4.76 5.40 -12.18
CA ASN A 29 -5.37 4.20 -12.75
C ASN A 29 -4.83 2.94 -12.06
N LEU A 30 -5.74 2.03 -11.70
CA LEU A 30 -5.44 0.80 -10.97
C LEU A 30 -4.48 -0.14 -11.73
N ILE A 31 -4.43 -0.06 -13.06
CA ILE A 31 -3.49 -0.88 -13.86
C ILE A 31 -2.02 -0.56 -13.57
N TYR A 32 -1.73 0.61 -13.02
CA TYR A 32 -0.38 1.02 -12.62
C TYR A 32 -0.11 0.80 -11.12
N ALA A 33 -1.08 0.30 -10.37
CA ALA A 33 -0.91 0.07 -8.95
C ALA A 33 -0.15 -1.25 -8.73
N SER A 34 0.64 -1.32 -7.67
CA SER A 34 1.29 -2.58 -7.31
C SER A 34 0.26 -3.64 -6.92
N LEU A 35 0.38 -4.80 -7.54
CA LEU A 35 -0.36 -6.02 -7.24
C LEU A 35 0.57 -6.99 -6.51
N VAL A 36 0.20 -7.34 -5.28
CA VAL A 36 1.02 -8.21 -4.43
C VAL A 36 0.17 -9.29 -3.77
N GLU A 37 0.79 -10.40 -3.42
CA GLU A 37 0.13 -11.43 -2.63
C GLU A 37 0.06 -11.03 -1.15
N ASN A 38 -0.99 -11.44 -0.45
CA ASN A 38 -1.12 -11.17 0.98
C ASN A 38 -0.41 -12.25 1.82
N THR A 39 0.90 -12.38 1.64
CA THR A 39 1.78 -13.28 2.40
C THR A 39 2.42 -12.58 3.59
N GLU A 40 2.93 -13.33 4.56
CA GLU A 40 3.60 -12.77 5.73
C GLU A 40 4.88 -11.98 5.34
N ASP A 41 5.65 -12.50 4.39
CA ASP A 41 6.82 -11.79 3.83
C ASP A 41 6.42 -10.45 3.20
N THR A 42 5.32 -10.41 2.43
CA THR A 42 4.82 -9.17 1.84
C THR A 42 4.40 -8.16 2.91
N ARG A 43 3.67 -8.61 3.95
CA ARG A 43 3.25 -7.75 5.06
C ARG A 43 4.46 -7.16 5.80
N SER A 44 5.45 -7.98 6.08
CA SER A 44 6.70 -7.57 6.74
C SER A 44 7.45 -6.51 5.90
N LYS A 45 7.58 -6.73 4.58
CA LYS A 45 8.20 -5.75 3.67
C LYS A 45 7.45 -4.42 3.63
N LEU A 46 6.12 -4.46 3.57
CA LEU A 46 5.30 -3.25 3.57
C LEU A 46 5.37 -2.50 4.91
N GLN A 47 5.37 -3.23 6.04
CA GLN A 47 5.53 -2.62 7.35
C GLN A 47 6.91 -1.96 7.48
N LYS A 48 7.98 -2.64 7.04
CA LYS A 48 9.32 -2.05 7.01
C LYS A 48 9.37 -0.77 6.16
N LEU A 49 8.70 -0.77 5.01
CA LEU A 49 8.60 0.42 4.15
C LEU A 49 7.86 1.58 4.85
N ALA A 50 6.76 1.30 5.54
CA ALA A 50 6.04 2.29 6.35
C ALA A 50 6.94 2.82 7.49
N ASP A 51 7.64 1.92 8.20
CA ASP A 51 8.54 2.28 9.29
C ASP A 51 9.68 3.20 8.84
N MET A 52 10.27 2.91 7.68
CA MET A 52 11.32 3.75 7.07
C MET A 52 10.82 5.14 6.68
N ASN A 53 9.52 5.31 6.47
CA ASN A 53 8.88 6.55 6.04
C ASN A 53 7.94 7.12 7.14
N LYS A 54 8.25 6.86 8.41
CA LYS A 54 7.48 7.38 9.55
C LYS A 54 7.39 8.91 9.59
N SER A 55 8.41 9.60 9.08
CA SER A 55 8.43 11.07 9.05
C SER A 55 7.32 11.70 8.20
N CYS A 56 6.74 10.95 7.25
CA CYS A 56 5.59 11.40 6.45
C CYS A 56 4.30 10.63 6.74
N ASN A 57 4.24 9.90 7.87
CA ASN A 57 3.11 9.08 8.29
C ASN A 57 2.61 8.14 7.18
N LEU A 58 3.53 7.45 6.49
CA LEU A 58 3.17 6.52 5.42
C LEU A 58 2.40 5.31 5.99
N ILE A 59 1.17 5.13 5.52
CA ILE A 59 0.32 3.98 5.81
C ILE A 59 0.00 3.28 4.49
N LEU A 60 0.26 1.97 4.45
CA LEU A 60 -0.01 1.12 3.31
C LEU A 60 -1.14 0.16 3.63
N GLN A 61 -1.98 -0.12 2.64
CA GLN A 61 -3.09 -1.08 2.73
C GLN A 61 -3.05 -2.05 1.57
N LEU A 62 -3.30 -3.32 1.87
CA LEU A 62 -3.67 -4.30 0.86
C LEU A 62 -5.18 -4.37 0.77
N ARG A 63 -5.73 -4.09 -0.41
CA ARG A 63 -7.16 -4.15 -0.67
C ARG A 63 -7.50 -5.18 -1.73
N ARG A 64 -8.64 -5.84 -1.53
CA ARG A 64 -9.25 -6.71 -2.54
C ARG A 64 -10.76 -6.50 -2.53
N ASN A 65 -11.33 -6.25 -3.70
CA ASN A 65 -12.75 -5.95 -3.87
C ASN A 65 -13.23 -4.84 -2.91
N GLY A 66 -12.43 -3.77 -2.79
CA GLY A 66 -12.68 -2.64 -1.90
C GLY A 66 -12.46 -2.89 -0.40
N LYS A 67 -12.27 -4.15 0.03
CA LYS A 67 -12.06 -4.50 1.44
C LYS A 67 -10.57 -4.48 1.81
N VAL A 68 -10.26 -3.89 2.97
CA VAL A 68 -8.91 -3.93 3.54
C VAL A 68 -8.64 -5.33 4.11
N LYS A 69 -7.50 -5.90 3.73
CA LYS A 69 -7.04 -7.23 4.16
C LYS A 69 -5.78 -7.17 5.02
N PHE A 70 -5.04 -6.07 4.90
CA PHE A 70 -3.90 -5.75 5.73
C PHE A 70 -3.72 -4.22 5.70
N GLN A 71 -3.23 -3.66 6.80
CA GLN A 71 -2.83 -2.26 6.92
C GLN A 71 -1.59 -2.19 7.80
N THR A 72 -0.62 -1.37 7.42
CA THR A 72 0.54 -1.09 8.27
C THR A 72 0.15 -0.21 9.47
N THR A 73 0.87 -0.37 10.58
CA THR A 73 0.71 0.42 11.81
C THR A 73 1.72 1.54 11.89
#